data_AF-A0A1X7G842-F1
#
_entry.id   AF-A0A1X7G842-F1
#
_cell.length_a   1.000
_cell.length_b   1.000
_cell.length_c   1.000
_cell.angle_alpha   90.00
_cell.angle_beta   90.00
_cell.angle_gamma   90.00
#
_symmetry.space_group_name_H-M   'P 1'
#
loop_
_entity.id
_entity.type
_entity.pdbx_description
1 polymer ?
#
loop_
_entity_poly.entity_id
_entity_poly.type
_entity_poly.pdbx_seq_one_letter_code
_entity_poly.pdbx_strand_id
1 'polypeptide(L)' 'MIITRSSLDISASVEAARQSQRAALRLHFTGCPECGRALSIAEIIERHCENCERDIEPRTMRAERAAA' A
#
# COMPACT_ATOMS: atom_id res chain seq x y z
N MET A 1 -17.31 37.44 7.39
CA MET A 1 -17.77 36.18 8.01
C MET A 1 -16.55 35.30 8.21
N ILE A 2 -16.06 35.16 9.46
CA ILE A 2 -14.90 34.32 9.80
C ILE A 2 -15.46 32.99 10.28
N ILE A 3 -15.12 31.89 9.60
CA ILE A 3 -15.52 30.55 10.04
C ILE A 3 -14.54 30.11 11.14
N THR A 4 -15.01 30.06 12.38
CA THR A 4 -14.26 29.48 13.49
C THR A 4 -14.48 27.97 13.50
N ARG A 5 -13.42 27.20 13.24
CA ARG A 5 -13.41 25.74 13.40
C ARG A 5 -12.80 25.38 14.75
N SER A 6 -13.42 24.46 15.48
CA SER A 6 -12.84 23.97 16.73
C SER A 6 -11.63 23.08 16.44
N SER A 7 -10.70 22.96 17.40
CA SER A 7 -9.53 22.08 17.27
C SER A 7 -9.92 20.61 17.13
N LEU A 8 -11.04 20.19 17.74
CA LEU A 8 -11.61 18.84 17.63
C LEU A 8 -12.06 18.54 16.19
N ASP A 9 -12.71 19.50 15.52
CA ASP A 9 -13.17 19.35 14.13
C ASP A 9 -11.99 19.22 13.14
N ILE A 10 -10.90 19.93 13.41
CA ILE A 10 -9.68 19.87 12.61
C ILE A 10 -9.03 18.50 12.76
N SER A 11 -8.85 18.01 14.00
CA SER A 11 -8.26 16.70 14.27
C SER A 11 -9.06 15.56 13.61
N ALA A 12 -10.39 15.57 13.75
CA ALA A 12 -11.26 14.56 13.11
C ALA A 12 -11.15 14.59 11.57
N SER A 13 -11.05 15.79 10.98
CA SER A 13 -10.87 15.95 9.53
C SER A 13 -9.53 15.39 9.05
N VAL A 14 -8.45 15.63 9.81
CA VAL A 14 -7.11 15.11 9.51
C VAL A 14 -7.06 13.59 9.64
N GLU A 15 -7.71 13.03 10.66
CA GLU A 15 -7.79 11.59 10.85
C GLU A 15 -8.58 10.90 9.73
N ALA A 16 -9.72 11.46 9.34
CA ALA A 16 -10.50 10.98 8.19
C ALA A 16 -9.67 11.02 6.90
N ALA A 17 -8.94 12.10 6.65
CA ALA A 17 -8.07 12.23 5.48
C ALA A 17 -6.92 11.20 5.50
N ARG A 18 -6.32 10.93 6.67
CA ARG A 18 -5.28 9.90 6.83
C ARG A 18 -5.84 8.50 6.60
N GLN A 19 -7.05 8.21 7.06
CA GLN A 19 -7.69 6.91 6.87
C GLN A 19 -7.97 6.65 5.39
N SER A 20 -8.49 7.64 4.67
CA SER A 20 -8.71 7.55 3.22
C SER A 20 -7.39 7.33 2.45
N GLN A 21 -6.32 8.04 2.81
CA GLN A 21 -5.00 7.84 2.22
C GLN A 21 -4.43 6.44 2.48
N ARG A 22 -4.56 5.95 3.72
CA ARG A 22 -4.13 4.59 4.08
C ARG A 22 -4.90 3.52 3.32
N ALA A 23 -6.21 3.71 3.11
CA ALA A 23 -7.02 2.80 2.32
C ALA A 23 -6.57 2.76 0.85
N ALA A 24 -6.21 3.91 0.27
CA ALA A 24 -5.70 3.99 -1.10
C ALA A 24 -4.34 3.30 -1.26
N LEU A 25 -3.40 3.50 -0.31
CA LEU A 25 -2.07 2.88 -0.35
C LEU A 25 -2.11 1.35 -0.21
N ARG A 26 -3.07 0.82 0.54
CA ARG A 26 -3.24 -0.64 0.70
C ARG A 26 -3.69 -1.36 -0.57
N LEU A 27 -4.05 -0.64 -1.63
CA LEU A 27 -4.48 -1.24 -2.88
C LEU A 27 -3.31 -1.61 -3.78
N HIS A 28 -2.09 -1.10 -3.57
CA HIS A 28 -0.96 -1.37 -4.45
C HIS A 28 0.26 -1.85 -3.68
N PHE A 29 0.94 -2.88 -4.21
CA PHE A 29 2.18 -3.40 -3.65
C PHE A 29 3.11 -3.87 -4.77
N THR A 30 4.41 -3.95 -4.52
CA THR A 30 5.36 -4.53 -5.47
C THR A 30 5.42 -6.05 -5.25
N GLY A 31 5.16 -6.82 -6.30
CA GLY A 31 5.05 -8.27 -6.22
C GLY A 31 5.76 -9.01 -7.34
N CYS A 32 5.88 -10.32 -7.17
CA CYS A 32 6.41 -11.23 -8.16
C CYS A 32 5.38 -11.46 -9.28
N PRO A 33 5.72 -11.26 -10.56
CA PRO A 33 4.79 -11.48 -11.66
C PRO A 33 4.39 -12.95 -11.85
N GLU A 34 5.14 -13.88 -11.26
CA GLU A 34 4.96 -15.32 -11.47
C GLU A 34 4.08 -15.96 -10.41
N CYS A 35 4.38 -15.70 -9.12
CA CYS A 35 3.62 -16.25 -8.02
C CYS A 35 2.65 -15.25 -7.37
N GLY A 36 2.68 -13.98 -7.77
CA GLY A 36 1.79 -12.93 -7.25
C GLY A 36 2.05 -12.50 -5.80
N ARG A 37 3.06 -13.07 -5.14
CA ARG A 37 3.41 -12.72 -3.75
C ARG A 37 3.95 -11.29 -3.68
N ALA A 38 3.62 -10.60 -2.60
CA ALA A 38 4.33 -9.37 -2.23
C ALA A 38 5.81 -9.67 -1.97
N LEU A 39 6.69 -8.84 -2.54
CA LEU A 39 8.13 -8.94 -2.36
C LEU A 39 8.56 -8.06 -1.20
N SER A 40 9.54 -8.54 -0.43
CA SER A 40 10.24 -7.72 0.56
C SER A 40 11.11 -6.65 -0.12
N ILE A 41 11.56 -5.65 0.65
CA ILE A 41 12.47 -4.61 0.11
C ILE A 41 13.77 -5.24 -0.43
N ALA A 42 14.31 -6.26 0.26
CA ALA A 42 15.49 -6.99 -0.20
C ALA A 42 15.24 -7.67 -1.56
N GLU A 43 14.15 -8.43 -1.65
CA GLU A 43 13.72 -9.10 -2.90
C GLU A 43 13.52 -8.11 -4.07
N ILE A 44 13.04 -6.89 -3.80
CA ILE A 44 12.88 -5.83 -4.82
C ILE A 44 14.25 -5.29 -5.28
N ILE A 45 15.16 -5.03 -4.35
CA ILE A 45 16.51 -4.51 -4.67
C ILE A 45 17.32 -5.55 -5.45
N GLU A 46 17.25 -6.80 -5.00
CA GLU A 46 17.98 -7.93 -5.59
C GLU A 46 17.29 -8.48 -6.85
N ARG A 47 16.06 -8.05 -7.13
CA ARG A 47 15.25 -8.53 -8.27
C ARG A 47 15.08 -10.05 -8.24
N HIS A 48 14.98 -10.63 -7.05
CA HIS A 48 14.88 -12.06 -6.83
C HIS A 48 13.61 -12.37 -6.02
N CYS A 49 12.91 -13.45 -6.39
CA CYS A 49 11.79 -13.94 -5.60
C CYS A 49 12.20 -15.20 -4.84
N GLU A 50 12.23 -15.15 -3.51
CA GLU A 50 12.62 -16.28 -2.66
C GLU A 50 11.69 -17.49 -2.84
N ASN A 51 10.42 -17.24 -3.15
CA ASN A 51 9.44 -18.31 -3.36
C ASN A 51 9.62 -19.03 -4.71
N CYS A 52 10.10 -18.31 -5.72
CA CYS A 52 10.31 -18.89 -7.05
C CYS A 52 11.78 -19.30 -7.29
N GLU A 53 12.67 -18.94 -6.35
CA GLU A 53 14.12 -19.15 -6.39
C GLU A 53 14.76 -18.70 -7.69
N ARG A 54 14.26 -17.58 -8.24
CA ARG A 54 14.69 -17.07 -9.54
C ARG A 54 14.63 -15.55 -9.61
N ASP A 55 15.42 -15.02 -10.53
CA ASP A 55 15.40 -13.60 -10.87
C ASP A 55 14.10 -13.25 -11.60
N ILE A 56 13.58 -12.06 -11.29
CA ILE A 56 12.30 -11.54 -11.77
C ILE A 56 12.39 -10.04 -12.01
N GLU A 57 11.46 -9.49 -12.79
CA GLU A 57 11.22 -8.05 -12.81
C GLU A 57 10.05 -7.73 -11.88
N PRO A 58 10.27 -7.06 -10.73
CA PRO A 58 9.19 -6.70 -9.82
C PRO A 58 8.13 -5.83 -10.52
N ARG A 59 6.85 -6.08 -10.24
CA ARG A 59 5.74 -5.28 -10.80
C ARG A 59 4.85 -4.72 -9.70
N THR A 60 4.31 -3.52 -9.94
CA THR A 60 3.25 -2.98 -9.10
C THR A 60 1.96 -3.76 -9.35
N MET A 61 1.49 -4.46 -8.32
CA MET A 61 0.27 -5.25 -8.32
C MET A 61 -0.81 -4.55 -7.53
N ARG A 62 -2.06 -4.96 -7.74
CA ARG A 62 -3.20 -4.49 -6.95
C ARG A 62 -3.56 -5.54 -5.91
N ALA A 63 -3.66 -5.17 -4.65
CA ALA A 63 -4.22 -6.05 -3.63
C ALA A 63 -5.72 -6.19 -3.90
N GLU A 64 -6.12 -7.37 -4.37
CA GLU A 64 -7.51 -7.76 -4.31
C GLU A 64 -7.87 -7.84 -2.83
N ARG A 65 -8.98 -7.21 -2.43
CA ARG A 65 -9.48 -7.35 -1.07
C ARG A 65 -9.69 -8.84 -0.84
N ALA A 66 -8.88 -9.45 0.02
CA ALA A 66 -9.13 -10.79 0.51
C ALA A 66 -10.56 -10.83 1.05
N ALA A 67 -11.45 -11.47 0.30
CA ALA A 67 -12.77 -11.84 0.77
C ALA A 67 -12.53 -13.00 1.75
N ALA A 68 -12.58 -12.69 3.04
CA ALA A 68 -12.66 -13.65 4.13
C ALA A 68 -13.65 -13.11 5.15
#